data_AF-A0A9W6T0A8-F1
#
_entry.id   AF-A0A9W6T0A8-F1
#
_cell.length_a   1.000
_cell.length_b   1.000
_cell.length_c   1.000
_cell.angle_alpha   90.00
_cell.angle_beta   90.00
_cell.angle_gamma   90.00
#
_symmetry.space_group_name_H-M   'P 1'
#
loop_
_entity.id
_entity.type
_entity.pdbx_description
1 polymer ?
#
loop_
_entity_poly.entity_id
_entity_poly.type
_entity_poly.pdbx_seq_one_letter_code
_entity_poly.pdbx_strand_id
1 'polypeptide(L)'
;MALWEQEKKEAKASKTSADSFLNDPNSVKILSHMPANVYKINFKKGDIVTIDDVLIILEAMKMEIPIKIKDKKAGEGAKYEILETIINEGDIVNPGDLLTVLKRLD
;
A
#
# COMPACT_ATOMS: atom_id res chain seq x y z
N MET A 1 -11.99 -10.70 -24.88
CA MET A 1 -10.68 -10.15 -25.32
C MET A 1 -10.40 -8.77 -24.75
N ALA A 2 -11.40 -7.90 -24.56
CA ALA A 2 -11.20 -6.55 -24.00
C ALA A 2 -10.79 -6.49 -22.50
N LEU A 3 -11.19 -7.46 -21.66
CA LEU A 3 -10.84 -7.46 -20.23
C LEU A 3 -9.33 -7.65 -19.95
N TRP A 4 -8.64 -8.48 -20.74
CA TRP A 4 -7.22 -8.81 -20.51
C TRP A 4 -6.27 -7.65 -20.89
N GLU A 5 -6.64 -6.83 -21.88
CA GLU A 5 -5.84 -5.67 -22.28
C GLU A 5 -5.99 -4.48 -21.31
N GLN A 6 -7.14 -4.37 -20.64
CA GLN A 6 -7.35 -3.40 -19.56
C GLN A 6 -6.54 -3.76 -18.32
N GLU A 7 -6.60 -5.01 -17.85
CA GLU A 7 -5.77 -5.48 -16.72
C GLU A 7 -4.27 -5.29 -16.97
N LYS A 8 -3.78 -5.55 -18.19
CA LYS A 8 -2.38 -5.31 -18.56
C LYS A 8 -2.01 -3.83 -18.62
N LYS A 9 -2.94 -2.95 -19.01
CA LYS A 9 -2.70 -1.50 -19.02
C LYS A 9 -2.71 -0.92 -17.62
N GLU A 10 -3.58 -1.39 -16.74
CA GLU A 10 -3.65 -0.95 -15.34
C GLU A 10 -2.40 -1.40 -14.56
N ALA A 11 -1.95 -2.65 -14.73
CA ALA A 11 -0.72 -3.14 -14.11
C ALA A 11 0.56 -2.42 -14.60
N LYS A 12 0.56 -1.95 -15.86
CA LYS A 12 1.72 -1.26 -16.47
C LYS A 12 1.70 0.25 -16.20
N ALA A 13 0.52 0.87 -16.08
CA ALA A 13 0.36 2.26 -15.69
C ALA A 13 0.70 2.48 -14.21
N SER A 14 0.36 1.52 -13.33
CA SER A 14 0.80 1.54 -11.93
C SER A 14 2.33 1.45 -11.83
N LYS A 15 2.99 0.50 -12.51
CA LYS A 15 4.47 0.40 -12.46
C LYS A 15 5.23 1.66 -12.90
N THR A 16 4.73 2.44 -13.86
CA THR A 16 5.36 3.71 -14.29
C THR A 16 5.06 4.87 -13.34
N SER A 17 3.88 4.88 -12.72
CA SER A 17 3.50 5.95 -11.79
C SER A 17 4.19 5.78 -10.43
N ALA A 18 4.28 4.54 -9.93
CA ALA A 18 5.01 4.17 -8.73
C ALA A 18 6.44 4.72 -8.71
N ASP A 19 7.20 4.56 -9.80
CA ASP A 19 8.62 4.97 -9.89
C ASP A 19 8.81 6.49 -9.65
N SER A 20 7.85 7.30 -10.10
CA SER A 20 7.86 8.76 -9.91
C SER A 20 7.62 9.14 -8.43
N PHE A 21 6.80 8.36 -7.73
CA PHE A 21 6.55 8.55 -6.29
C PHE A 21 7.69 8.02 -5.43
N LEU A 22 8.50 7.06 -5.90
CA LEU A 22 9.59 6.51 -5.09
C LEU A 22 10.72 7.50 -4.79
N ASN A 23 10.76 8.63 -5.51
CA ASN A 23 11.83 9.64 -5.44
C ASN A 23 11.42 10.94 -4.71
N ASP A 24 10.18 11.04 -4.22
CA ASP A 24 9.70 12.20 -3.48
C ASP A 24 10.09 12.10 -1.99
N PRO A 25 10.62 13.18 -1.37
CA PRO A 25 11.03 13.17 0.03
C PRO A 25 9.88 12.94 1.02
N ASN A 26 8.62 13.14 0.58
CA ASN A 26 7.42 12.92 1.38
C ASN A 26 6.72 11.60 1.06
N SER A 27 7.29 10.76 0.20
CA SER A 27 6.71 9.45 -0.10
C SER A 27 7.07 8.40 0.93
N VAL A 28 6.04 7.75 1.47
CA VAL A 28 6.15 6.69 2.47
C VAL A 28 5.78 5.36 1.83
N LYS A 29 6.67 4.38 1.96
CA LYS A 29 6.50 3.04 1.40
C LYS A 29 6.03 2.09 2.50
N ILE A 30 4.92 1.41 2.27
CA ILE A 30 4.44 0.36 3.17
C ILE A 30 4.93 -0.98 2.63
N LEU A 31 5.82 -1.61 3.39
CA LEU A 31 6.41 -2.90 3.06
C LEU A 31 5.84 -3.98 3.97
N SER A 32 5.70 -5.20 3.45
CA SER A 32 5.46 -6.35 4.31
C SER A 32 6.72 -6.69 5.11
N HIS A 33 6.56 -7.10 6.37
CA HIS A 33 7.66 -7.48 7.25
C HIS A 33 7.79 -9.00 7.44
N MET A 34 6.83 -9.77 6.95
CA MET A 34 6.76 -11.22 7.12
C MET A 34 6.03 -11.85 5.92
N PRO A 35 6.19 -13.16 5.67
CA PRO A 35 5.36 -13.86 4.71
C PRO A 35 3.90 -13.94 5.21
N ALA A 36 2.96 -13.49 4.40
CA ALA A 36 1.53 -13.50 4.74
C ALA A 36 0.65 -13.40 3.49
N ASN A 37 -0.65 -13.67 3.66
CA ASN A 37 -1.68 -13.40 2.65
C ASN A 37 -2.32 -12.03 2.90
N VAL A 38 -2.68 -11.30 1.86
CA VAL A 38 -3.47 -10.08 1.98
C VAL A 38 -4.91 -10.48 2.27
N TYR A 39 -5.37 -10.27 3.49
CA TYR A 39 -6.73 -10.59 3.88
C TYR A 39 -7.72 -9.50 3.44
N LYS A 40 -7.39 -8.24 3.73
CA LYS A 40 -8.27 -7.12 3.45
C LYS A 40 -7.49 -5.84 3.17
N ILE A 41 -7.99 -5.03 2.24
CA ILE A 41 -7.50 -3.67 2.00
C ILE A 41 -8.59 -2.67 2.40
N ASN A 42 -8.28 -1.77 3.33
CA ASN A 42 -9.27 -0.87 3.97
C ASN A 42 -9.38 0.51 3.31
N PHE A 43 -8.68 0.75 2.20
CA PHE A 43 -8.61 2.06 1.54
C PHE A 43 -8.68 1.91 0.01
N LYS A 44 -8.76 3.04 -0.68
CA LYS A 44 -8.67 3.12 -2.14
C LYS A 44 -7.60 4.11 -2.57
N LYS A 45 -7.16 4.02 -3.82
CA LYS A 45 -6.27 5.03 -4.42
C LYS A 45 -6.92 6.42 -4.33
N GLY A 46 -6.15 7.41 -3.89
CA GLY A 46 -6.58 8.79 -3.65
C GLY A 46 -7.24 9.05 -2.29
N ASP A 47 -7.41 8.04 -1.45
CA ASP A 47 -8.01 8.23 -0.12
C ASP A 47 -7.04 8.95 0.83
N ILE A 48 -7.58 9.65 1.85
CA ILE A 48 -6.80 10.32 2.87
C ILE A 48 -6.92 9.54 4.18
N VAL A 49 -5.78 9.05 4.67
CA VAL A 49 -5.66 8.21 5.87
C VAL A 49 -4.77 8.88 6.90
N THR A 50 -4.89 8.48 8.16
CA THR A 50 -4.06 8.99 9.25
C THR A 50 -3.01 7.95 9.69
N ILE A 51 -1.99 8.39 10.42
CA ILE A 51 -0.93 7.50 10.93
C ILE A 51 -1.46 6.35 11.81
N ASP A 52 -2.60 6.55 12.47
CA ASP A 52 -3.22 5.56 13.36
C ASP A 52 -4.12 4.55 12.64
N ASP A 53 -4.49 4.83 11.39
CA ASP A 53 -5.39 3.98 10.61
C ASP A 53 -4.74 2.65 10.21
N VAL A 54 -5.57 1.61 10.19
CA VAL A 54 -5.21 0.30 9.65
C VAL A 54 -5.49 0.30 8.16
N LEU A 55 -4.44 0.14 7.37
CA LEU A 55 -4.52 0.19 5.92
C LEU A 55 -4.81 -1.20 5.32
N ILE A 56 -4.05 -2.20 5.75
CA ILE A 56 -4.09 -3.55 5.20
C ILE A 56 -4.15 -4.52 6.37
N ILE A 57 -4.94 -5.57 6.24
CA ILE A 57 -4.93 -6.70 7.16
C ILE A 57 -4.23 -7.85 6.44
N LEU A 58 -3.14 -8.34 7.01
CA LEU A 58 -2.46 -9.54 6.53
C LEU A 58 -2.95 -10.74 7.36
N GLU A 59 -3.02 -11.92 6.76
CA GLU A 59 -3.30 -13.18 7.43
C GLU A 59 -2.05 -14.08 7.33
N ALA A 60 -1.53 -14.52 8.48
CA ALA A 60 -0.49 -15.54 8.55
C ALA A 60 -0.82 -16.51 9.67
N MET A 61 -0.76 -17.82 9.39
CA MET A 61 -1.00 -18.89 10.39
C MET A 61 -2.34 -18.74 11.16
N LYS A 62 -3.42 -18.34 10.47
CA LYS A 62 -4.75 -18.06 11.06
C LYS A 62 -4.79 -16.87 12.04
N MET A 63 -3.77 -16.01 12.02
CA MET A 63 -3.74 -14.75 12.76
C MET A 63 -3.82 -13.58 11.81
N GLU A 64 -4.61 -12.58 12.17
CA GLU A 64 -4.69 -11.30 11.48
C GLU A 64 -3.62 -10.34 12.01
N ILE A 65 -2.87 -9.72 11.11
CA ILE A 65 -1.85 -8.72 11.41
C ILE A 65 -2.23 -7.40 10.73
N PRO A 66 -2.66 -6.38 11.50
CA PRO A 66 -2.96 -5.08 10.95
C PRO A 66 -1.68 -4.33 10.59
N ILE A 67 -1.64 -3.83 9.36
CA ILE A 67 -0.58 -2.97 8.84
C ILE A 67 -1.04 -1.52 8.92
N LYS A 68 -0.34 -0.77 9.75
CA LYS A 68 -0.48 0.67 9.93
C LYS A 68 0.67 1.43 9.28
N ILE A 69 0.52 2.73 9.13
CA ILE A 69 1.59 3.63 8.66
C ILE A 69 2.69 3.69 9.70
N LYS A 70 3.94 3.49 9.27
CA LYS A 70 5.13 3.61 10.11
C LYS A 70 6.03 4.72 9.58
N ASP A 71 5.69 5.97 9.89
CA ASP A 71 6.55 7.11 9.60
C ASP A 71 7.15 7.67 10.90
N LYS A 72 8.47 7.55 11.06
CA LYS A 72 9.17 8.04 12.27
C LYS A 72 9.32 9.56 12.31
N LYS A 73 9.07 10.25 11.19
CA LYS A 73 9.25 11.69 11.05
C LYS A 73 7.96 12.47 11.30
N ALA A 74 6.82 11.78 11.35
CA ALA A 74 5.51 12.37 11.53
C ALA A 74 5.04 12.32 12.98
N GLY A 75 4.28 13.35 13.38
CA GLY A 75 3.60 13.40 14.67
C GLY A 75 2.26 12.65 14.65
N GLU A 76 1.63 12.59 15.81
CA GLU A 76 0.28 12.06 15.99
C GLU A 76 -0.72 12.85 15.11
N GLY A 77 -1.63 12.15 14.42
CA GLY A 77 -2.61 12.77 13.53
C GLY A 77 -2.10 13.19 12.13
N ALA A 78 -0.86 12.85 11.77
CA ALA A 78 -0.36 13.09 10.42
C ALA A 78 -1.22 12.40 9.35
N LYS A 79 -1.44 13.10 8.24
CA LYS A 79 -2.29 12.66 7.13
C LYS A 79 -1.45 12.20 5.95
N TYR A 80 -1.98 11.24 5.22
CA TYR A 80 -1.35 10.67 4.04
C TYR A 80 -2.38 10.43 2.96
N GLU A 81 -2.00 10.68 1.71
CA GLU A 81 -2.78 10.33 0.53
C GLU A 81 -2.30 8.99 -0.01
N ILE A 82 -3.23 8.08 -0.33
CA ILE A 82 -2.93 6.83 -1.01
C ILE A 82 -2.57 7.13 -2.46
N LEU A 83 -1.30 6.98 -2.83
CA LEU A 83 -0.88 7.17 -4.21
C LEU A 83 -1.17 5.94 -5.06
N GLU A 84 -0.73 4.78 -4.58
CA GLU A 84 -0.89 3.55 -5.33
C GLU A 84 -0.78 2.29 -4.48
N THR A 85 -1.51 1.27 -4.89
CA THR A 85 -1.55 -0.05 -4.27
C THR A 85 -1.10 -1.07 -5.30
N ILE A 86 -0.16 -1.93 -4.91
CA ILE A 86 0.50 -2.87 -5.83
C ILE A 86 0.01 -4.31 -5.61
N ILE A 87 -0.74 -4.52 -4.54
CA ILE A 87 -1.28 -5.81 -4.10
C ILE A 87 -2.82 -5.80 -4.17
N ASN A 88 -3.40 -7.00 -4.27
CA ASN A 88 -4.83 -7.23 -4.20
C ASN A 88 -5.18 -8.13 -3.01
N GLU A 89 -6.45 -8.11 -2.60
CA GLU A 89 -6.95 -9.05 -1.60
C GLU A 89 -6.80 -10.50 -2.13
N GLY A 90 -6.22 -11.37 -1.31
CA GLY A 90 -5.85 -12.74 -1.66
C GLY A 90 -4.43 -12.92 -2.20
N ASP A 91 -3.67 -11.85 -2.47
CA ASP A 91 -2.27 -11.95 -2.88
C ASP A 91 -1.38 -12.47 -1.74
N ILE A 92 -0.28 -13.13 -2.11
CA ILE A 92 0.75 -13.61 -1.18
C ILE A 92 1.91 -12.62 -1.21
N VAL A 93 2.33 -12.15 -0.03
CA VAL A 93 3.40 -11.17 0.13
C VAL A 93 4.53 -11.74 0.99
N ASN A 94 5.76 -11.33 0.70
CA ASN A 94 6.98 -11.73 1.42
C ASN A 94 7.62 -10.54 2.14
N PRO A 95 8.54 -10.77 3.08
CA PRO A 95 9.29 -9.69 3.72
C PRO A 95 9.98 -8.81 2.67
N GLY A 96 9.74 -7.51 2.73
CA GLY A 96 10.29 -6.52 1.80
C GLY A 96 9.41 -6.24 0.58
N ASP A 97 8.34 -7.00 0.34
CA ASP A 97 7.40 -6.69 -0.75
C ASP A 97 6.68 -5.36 -0.50
N LEU A 98 6.58 -4.56 -1.56
CA LEU A 98 5.92 -3.26 -1.54
C LEU A 98 4.42 -3.44 -1.67
N LEU A 99 3.69 -3.05 -0.62
CA LEU A 99 2.24 -3.19 -0.56
C LEU A 99 1.55 -1.97 -1.17
N THR A 100 1.90 -0.78 -0.68
CA THR A 100 1.32 0.49 -1.12
C THR A 100 2.30 1.63 -0.92
N VAL A 101 2.16 2.68 -1.73
CA VAL A 101 2.90 3.93 -1.62
C VAL A 101 1.93 5.03 -1.21
N LEU A 102 2.37 5.82 -0.24
CA LEU A 102 1.63 6.92 0.36
C LEU A 102 2.41 8.21 0.14
N LYS A 103 1.71 9.35 0.12
CA LYS A 103 2.32 10.68 0.18
C LYS A 103 1.90 11.36 1.47
N ARG A 104 2.86 11.87 2.22
CA ARG A 104 2.55 12.68 3.40
C ARG A 104 1.92 14.00 2.98
N LEU A 105 0.81 14.34 3.63
CA LEU A 105 0.14 15.63 3.55
C LEU A 105 0.44 16.34 4.87
N ASP A 106 1.50 17.14 4.88
CA ASP A 106 1.86 18.02 6.01
C ASP A 106 0.74 19.04 6.30
#